data_AF-A0A2V3ZGU4-F1
#
_entry.id   AF-A0A2V3ZGU4-F1
#
_cell.length_a   1.000
_cell.length_b   1.000
_cell.length_c   1.000
_cell.angle_alpha   90.00
_cell.angle_beta   90.00
_cell.angle_gamma   90.00
#
_symmetry.space_group_name_H-M   'P 1'
#
loop_
_entity.id
_entity.type
_entity.pdbx_description
1 polymer ?
#
loop_
_entity_poly.entity_id
_entity_poly.type
_entity_poly.pdbx_seq_one_letter_code
_entity_poly.pdbx_strand_id
1 'polypeptide(L)'
;DLSALNNSGTDDQVLSLSGNVLTLEDGGTVDLSSYLDNTDDQTVTDFSLDASSNILTLSLEDGNTKTVDLSALNNSGTDDQVLSLSGNVLTLEDGGTVDLSSYLDNTDDQTVTDFSL
;
A
#
# COMPACT_ATOMS: atom_id res chain seq x y z
N ASP A 1 -56.57 -33.74 35.68
CA ASP A 1 -55.88 -32.69 36.42
C ASP A 1 -54.56 -32.42 35.71
N LEU A 2 -54.35 -31.19 35.23
CA LEU A 2 -53.16 -30.75 34.48
C LEU A 2 -52.31 -29.79 35.33
N SER A 3 -52.54 -29.78 36.64
CA SER A 3 -51.80 -28.96 37.62
C SER A 3 -50.28 -29.11 37.53
N ALA A 4 -49.79 -30.26 37.03
CA ALA A 4 -48.37 -30.52 36.76
C ALA A 4 -47.75 -29.69 35.61
N LEU A 5 -48.56 -28.99 34.81
CA LEU A 5 -48.10 -28.15 33.69
C LEU A 5 -48.18 -26.64 33.99
N ASN A 6 -48.70 -26.26 35.16
CA ASN A 6 -48.67 -24.86 35.61
C ASN A 6 -47.29 -24.52 36.19
N ASN A 7 -46.25 -24.68 35.38
CA ASN A 7 -44.99 -24.00 35.61
C ASN A 7 -45.20 -22.56 35.12
N SER A 8 -45.64 -21.67 36.00
CA SER A 8 -45.54 -20.22 35.80
C SER A 8 -44.07 -19.77 35.83
N GLY A 9 -43.18 -20.59 35.27
CA GLY A 9 -41.74 -20.55 35.43
C GLY A 9 -41.23 -19.21 34.97
N THR A 10 -40.95 -18.34 35.93
CA THR A 10 -39.89 -17.36 35.75
C THR A 10 -38.64 -18.19 35.67
N ASP A 11 -38.26 -18.55 34.45
CA ASP A 11 -37.01 -19.23 34.20
C ASP A 11 -35.88 -18.37 34.80
N ASP A 12 -35.31 -18.85 35.91
CA ASP A 12 -34.26 -18.19 36.68
C ASP A 12 -32.87 -18.69 36.29
N GLN A 13 -32.78 -19.47 35.21
CA GLN A 13 -31.53 -20.07 34.73
C GLN A 13 -30.39 -19.07 34.69
N VAL A 14 -29.41 -19.32 35.55
CA VAL A 14 -28.15 -18.60 35.52
C VAL A 14 -27.24 -19.22 34.47
N LEU A 15 -26.81 -18.39 33.51
CA LEU A 15 -25.80 -18.74 32.52
C LEU A 15 -24.44 -18.27 32.99
N SER A 16 -23.45 -19.15 32.94
CA SER A 16 -22.05 -18.78 33.17
C SER A 16 -21.17 -19.24 32.03
N LEU A 17 -20.20 -18.41 31.67
CA LEU A 17 -19.19 -18.72 30.66
C LEU A 17 -17.81 -18.67 31.32
N SER A 18 -17.11 -19.81 31.29
CA SER A 18 -15.73 -19.92 31.76
C SER A 18 -14.88 -20.53 30.66
N GLY A 19 -13.96 -19.75 30.10
CA GLY A 19 -13.28 -20.12 28.87
C GLY A 19 -14.30 -20.28 27.74
N ASN A 20 -14.30 -21.46 27.10
CA ASN A 20 -15.19 -21.79 25.99
C ASN A 20 -16.40 -22.66 26.42
N VAL A 21 -16.58 -22.92 27.71
CA VAL A 21 -17.66 -23.78 28.20
C VAL A 21 -18.79 -22.93 28.76
N LEU A 22 -19.94 -22.98 28.07
CA LEU A 22 -21.19 -22.42 28.55
C LEU A 22 -21.84 -23.39 29.54
N THR A 23 -22.15 -22.94 30.75
CA THR A 23 -22.84 -23.74 31.76
C THR A 23 -24.22 -23.15 32.02
N LEU A 24 -25.23 -24.01 31.97
CA LEU A 24 -26.61 -23.72 32.38
C LEU A 24 -26.79 -24.32 33.77
N GLU A 25 -27.32 -23.53 34.71
CA GLU A 25 -27.52 -23.92 36.13
C GLU A 25 -28.10 -25.33 36.31
N ASP A 26 -29.16 -25.68 35.56
CA ASP A 26 -29.79 -27.02 35.55
C ASP A 26 -29.68 -27.75 34.18
N GLY A 27 -29.02 -27.13 33.20
CA GLY A 27 -28.96 -27.61 31.82
C GLY A 27 -27.65 -28.31 31.44
N GLY A 28 -26.69 -28.38 32.36
CA GLY A 28 -25.36 -28.94 32.10
C GLY A 28 -24.45 -27.99 31.34
N THR A 29 -23.50 -28.52 30.58
CA THR A 29 -22.45 -27.75 29.91
C THR A 29 -22.43 -27.96 28.40
N VAL A 30 -22.08 -26.91 27.66
CA VAL A 30 -21.83 -26.91 26.23
C VAL A 30 -20.42 -26.41 25.99
N ASP A 31 -19.57 -27.22 25.37
CA ASP A 31 -18.24 -26.79 24.92
C ASP A 31 -18.36 -26.12 23.56
N LEU A 32 -17.99 -24.83 23.49
CA LEU A 32 -18.02 -24.01 22.29
C LEU A 32 -16.70 -24.02 21.52
N SER A 33 -15.69 -24.78 21.99
CA SER A 33 -14.34 -24.77 21.40
C SER A 33 -14.33 -25.17 19.93
N SER A 34 -15.25 -26.03 19.48
CA SER A 34 -15.36 -26.42 18.07
C SER A 34 -15.84 -25.31 17.13
N TYR A 35 -16.37 -24.20 17.67
CA TYR A 35 -16.83 -23.03 16.90
C TYR A 35 -15.81 -21.88 16.93
N LEU A 36 -14.71 -22.04 17.66
CA LEU A 36 -13.60 -21.09 17.75
C LEU A 36 -12.37 -21.64 17.02
N ASP A 37 -12.64 -22.33 15.92
CA ASP A 37 -11.65 -23.09 15.16
C ASP A 37 -10.66 -22.19 14.41
N ASN A 38 -10.96 -20.89 14.23
CA ASN A 38 -10.15 -19.91 13.48
C ASN A 38 -9.63 -20.51 12.17
N THR A 39 -10.44 -21.38 11.55
CA THR A 39 -10.03 -22.17 10.39
C THR A 39 -10.04 -21.36 9.11
N ASP A 40 -10.34 -20.05 9.19
CA ASP A 40 -10.11 -19.13 8.10
C ASP A 40 -8.61 -18.91 7.94
N ASP A 41 -7.94 -19.90 7.35
CA ASP A 41 -6.64 -19.68 6.74
C ASP A 41 -6.85 -18.73 5.55
N GLN A 42 -6.06 -17.66 5.51
CA GLN A 42 -6.05 -16.70 4.41
C GLN A 42 -4.67 -16.75 3.76
N THR A 43 -4.51 -17.66 2.80
CA THR A 43 -3.29 -17.73 2.00
C THR A 43 -3.34 -16.68 0.89
N VAL A 44 -2.23 -15.98 0.62
CA VAL A 44 -2.13 -15.19 -0.61
C VAL A 44 -2.05 -16.14 -1.80
N THR A 45 -3.10 -16.16 -2.62
CA THR A 45 -3.21 -17.05 -3.80
C THR A 45 -2.71 -16.38 -5.08
N ASP A 46 -2.70 -15.04 -5.11
CA ASP A 46 -2.12 -14.26 -6.20
C ASP A 46 -1.55 -12.95 -5.68
N PHE A 47 -0.34 -12.60 -6.13
CA PHE A 47 0.33 -11.34 -5.87
C PHE A 47 1.17 -10.96 -7.07
N SER A 48 0.71 -9.99 -7.84
CA SER A 48 1.33 -9.65 -9.13
C SER A 48 1.23 -8.17 -9.43
N LEU A 49 2.24 -7.64 -10.13
CA LEU A 49 2.25 -6.29 -10.68
C LEU A 49 2.25 -6.38 -12.20
N ASP A 50 1.23 -5.85 -12.84
CA ASP A 50 1.23 -5.64 -14.29
C ASP A 50 1.91 -4.31 -14.61
N ALA A 51 3.16 -4.39 -15.09
CA ALA A 51 3.96 -3.22 -15.44
C ALA A 51 3.38 -2.39 -16.61
N SER A 52 2.50 -2.98 -17.44
CA SER A 52 1.89 -2.26 -18.57
C SER A 52 0.74 -1.36 -18.12
N SER A 53 -0.02 -1.79 -17.11
CA SER A 53 -1.16 -1.05 -16.56
C SER A 53 -0.88 -0.39 -15.21
N ASN A 54 0.27 -0.67 -14.57
CA ASN A 54 0.62 -0.27 -13.22
C ASN A 54 -0.40 -0.71 -12.15
N ILE A 55 -1.08 -1.83 -12.38
CA ILE A 55 -2.02 -2.40 -11.42
C ILE A 55 -1.32 -3.47 -10.58
N LEU A 56 -1.31 -3.27 -9.26
CA LEU A 56 -0.96 -4.29 -8.29
C LEU A 56 -2.21 -5.10 -7.94
N THR A 57 -2.15 -6.42 -8.12
CA THR A 57 -3.23 -7.36 -7.81
C THR A 57 -2.85 -8.22 -6.61
N LEU A 58 -3.80 -8.38 -5.68
CA LEU A 58 -3.71 -9.27 -4.53
C LEU A 58 -4.99 -10.10 -4.42
N SER A 59 -4.85 -11.42 -4.33
CA SER A 59 -5.96 -12.33 -4.04
C SER A 59 -5.65 -13.17 -2.81
N LEU A 60 -6.67 -13.38 -1.98
CA LEU A 60 -6.62 -14.24 -0.80
C LEU A 60 -7.46 -15.50 -1.05
N GLU A 61 -7.05 -16.62 -0.49
CA GLU A 61 -7.83 -17.85 -0.40
C GLU A 61 -9.14 -17.56 0.34
N ASP A 62 -10.27 -17.97 -0.24
CA ASP A 62 -11.63 -17.68 0.28
C ASP A 62 -11.96 -16.18 0.44
N GLY A 63 -11.09 -15.30 -0.06
CA GLY A 63 -11.25 -13.85 -0.06
C GLY A 63 -11.58 -13.29 -1.45
N ASN A 64 -11.66 -11.97 -1.53
CA ASN A 64 -11.83 -11.26 -2.80
C ASN A 64 -10.48 -10.83 -3.36
N THR A 65 -10.38 -10.74 -4.69
CA THR A 65 -9.30 -10.02 -5.35
C THR A 65 -9.43 -8.52 -5.12
N LYS A 66 -8.30 -7.88 -4.82
CA LYS A 66 -8.16 -6.43 -4.74
C LYS A 66 -7.10 -5.96 -5.71
N THR A 67 -7.34 -4.80 -6.30
CA THR A 67 -6.41 -4.13 -7.18
C THR A 67 -6.10 -2.74 -6.65
N VAL A 68 -4.86 -2.32 -6.83
CA VAL A 68 -4.39 -0.96 -6.53
C VAL A 68 -3.81 -0.39 -7.80
N ASP A 69 -4.34 0.75 -8.23
CA ASP A 69 -3.80 1.51 -9.35
C ASP A 69 -2.63 2.37 -8.87
N LEU A 70 -1.43 2.05 -9.36
CA LEU A 70 -0.18 2.75 -9.05
C LEU A 70 0.24 3.73 -10.16
N SER A 71 -0.63 4.00 -11.15
CA SER A 71 -0.34 4.92 -12.26
C SER A 71 0.07 6.31 -11.77
N ALA A 72 -0.46 6.77 -10.64
CA ALA A 72 -0.08 8.04 -10.01
C ALA A 72 1.40 8.11 -9.58
N LEU A 73 2.05 6.96 -9.37
CA LEU A 73 3.48 6.87 -9.04
C LEU A 73 4.37 6.83 -10.29
N ASN A 74 3.80 6.49 -11.45
CA ASN A 74 4.49 6.51 -12.73
C ASN A 74 4.46 7.93 -13.32
N ASN A 75 5.12 8.85 -12.63
CA ASN A 75 5.36 10.21 -13.09
C ASN A 75 6.85 10.37 -13.35
N SER A 76 7.24 10.89 -14.53
CA SER A 76 8.61 11.30 -14.86
C SER A 76 9.15 12.42 -13.96
N GLY A 77 8.33 12.93 -13.05
CA GLY A 77 8.52 14.19 -12.36
C GLY A 77 7.90 15.32 -13.16
N THR A 78 7.70 16.46 -12.50
CA THR A 78 7.24 17.69 -13.13
C THR A 78 8.40 18.54 -13.66
N ASP A 79 9.61 17.98 -13.73
CA ASP A 79 10.79 18.76 -14.12
C ASP A 79 10.71 19.06 -15.62
N ASP A 80 10.20 20.24 -15.94
CA ASP A 80 9.98 20.75 -17.29
C ASP A 80 11.04 21.79 -17.70
N GLN A 81 12.10 21.91 -16.90
CA GLN A 81 13.12 22.94 -17.03
C GLN A 81 13.65 23.09 -18.45
N VAL A 82 13.27 24.21 -19.07
CA VAL A 82 13.85 24.62 -20.34
C VAL A 82 15.21 25.28 -20.11
N LEU A 83 16.23 24.78 -20.80
CA LEU A 83 17.57 25.38 -20.84
C LEU A 83 17.69 26.29 -22.06
N SER A 84 18.17 27.52 -21.86
CA SER A 84 18.56 28.39 -22.97
C SER A 84 19.95 28.96 -22.75
N LEU A 85 20.67 29.15 -23.85
CA LEU A 85 22.00 29.75 -23.86
C LEU A 85 21.96 31.00 -24.73
N SER A 86 22.29 32.14 -24.15
CA SER A 86 22.45 33.41 -24.87
C SER A 86 23.80 34.03 -24.53
N GLY A 87 24.65 34.15 -25.56
CA GLY A 87 26.07 34.43 -25.34
C GLY A 87 26.69 33.35 -24.44
N ASN A 88 27.20 33.77 -23.28
CA ASN A 88 27.82 32.89 -22.28
C ASN A 88 26.94 32.65 -21.05
N VAL A 89 25.68 33.09 -21.07
CA VAL A 89 24.78 32.95 -19.92
C VAL A 89 23.83 31.79 -20.16
N LEU A 90 23.98 30.73 -19.37
CA LEU A 90 23.04 29.62 -19.30
C LEU A 90 21.87 30.04 -18.40
N THR A 91 20.65 29.97 -18.91
CA THR A 91 19.42 30.25 -18.16
C THR A 91 18.65 28.96 -17.97
N LEU A 92 18.31 28.65 -16.72
CA LEU A 92 17.38 27.60 -16.33
C LEU A 92 16.04 28.28 -16.03
N GLU A 93 14.96 27.81 -16.65
CA GLU A 93 13.60 28.37 -16.49
C GLU A 93 13.25 28.75 -15.04
N ASP A 94 13.47 27.82 -14.09
CA ASP A 94 13.25 28.01 -12.65
C ASP A 94 14.55 28.04 -11.82
N GLY A 95 15.70 27.86 -12.46
CA GLY A 95 17.01 27.74 -11.80
C GLY A 95 17.85 29.01 -11.82
N GLY A 96 17.34 30.10 -12.42
CA GLY A 96 18.07 31.35 -12.58
C GLY A 96 19.12 31.28 -13.70
N THR A 97 20.21 32.03 -13.54
CA THR A 97 21.24 32.16 -14.58
C THR A 97 22.63 31.83 -14.04
N VAL A 98 23.44 31.24 -14.92
CA VAL A 98 24.86 30.95 -14.70
C VAL A 98 25.66 31.64 -15.80
N ASP A 99 26.56 32.54 -15.42
CA ASP A 99 27.52 33.15 -16.35
C ASP A 99 28.73 32.24 -16.52
N LEU A 100 28.93 31.72 -17.72
CA LEU A 100 30.02 30.83 -18.09
C LEU A 100 31.26 31.57 -18.59
N SER A 101 31.25 32.91 -18.62
CA SER A 101 32.35 33.72 -19.17
C SER A 101 33.69 33.47 -18.48
N SER A 102 33.70 33.13 -17.19
CA SER A 102 34.93 32.81 -16.46
C SER A 102 35.62 31.52 -16.93
N TYR A 103 34.91 30.67 -17.66
CA TYR A 103 35.44 29.42 -18.23
C TYR A 103 35.90 29.59 -19.69
N LEU A 104 35.74 30.78 -20.27
CA LEU A 104 36.15 31.12 -21.63
C LEU A 104 37.38 32.04 -21.64
N ASP A 105 38.21 31.96 -20.60
CA ASP A 105 39.33 32.88 -20.40
C ASP A 105 40.47 32.71 -21.42
N ASN A 106 40.40 31.69 -22.29
CA ASN A 106 41.41 31.34 -23.29
C ASN A 106 42.85 31.38 -22.71
N THR A 107 42.99 31.13 -21.41
CA THR A 107 44.31 31.13 -20.75
C THR A 107 45.04 29.81 -20.93
N ASP A 108 44.39 28.81 -21.51
CA ASP A 108 45.09 27.66 -22.05
C ASP A 108 45.92 28.07 -23.27
N ASP A 109 47.14 27.54 -23.40
CA ASP A 109 48.03 27.81 -24.53
C ASP A 109 47.41 27.22 -25.81
N GLN A 110 46.54 27.99 -26.46
CA GLN A 110 45.97 27.67 -27.77
C GLN A 110 47.02 27.94 -28.84
N THR A 111 48.02 27.05 -28.90
CA THR A 111 49.03 27.09 -29.96
C THR A 111 48.41 26.52 -31.23
N VAL A 112 48.06 27.38 -32.18
CA VAL A 112 47.71 26.96 -33.54
C VAL A 112 49.00 26.45 -34.21
N THR A 113 49.23 25.15 -34.18
CA THR A 113 50.45 24.54 -34.74
C THR A 113 50.40 24.36 -36.25
N ASP A 114 49.27 24.61 -36.90
CA ASP A 114 49.12 24.41 -38.34
C ASP A 114 48.18 25.46 -38.96
N PHE A 115 48.77 26.53 -39.47
CA PHE A 115 48.08 27.50 -40.31
C PHE A 115 48.75 27.50 -41.69
N SER A 116 48.16 26.81 -42.66
CA SER A 116 48.56 26.83 -44.07
C SER A 116 47.64 27.77 -44.84
N LEU A 117 48.22 28.72 -45.58
CA LEU A 117 47.53 29.60 -46.53
C LEU A 117 47.23 28.90 -47.86
#